data_AF-A0A814A1A5-F1
#
_entry.id   AF-A0A814A1A5-F1
#
_cell.length_a   1.000
_cell.length_b   1.000
_cell.length_c   1.000
_cell.angle_alpha   90.00
_cell.angle_beta   90.00
_cell.angle_gamma   90.00
#
_symmetry.space_group_name_H-M   'P 1'
#
loop_
_entity.id
_entity.type
_entity.pdbx_description
1 polymer ?
#
loop_
_entity_poly.entity_id
_entity_poly.type
_entity_poly.pdbx_seq_one_letter_code
_entity_poly.pdbx_strand_id
1 'polypeptide(L)'
;MLANVIIKNNENKIISMTSSDKTCDAPSALSSSSTPKYSTRDRNCKTVPQPPKHRLDIEDIYTDGSDPDDKPNLDILKQHLLLEGRLTEQAAIRIIEAGATILRDEPTMLDIEAPLTICGDIHGQFYDLIKLFEVGGSPATTRYLFLGDYVDRGYFGIECVLYLWSLKIHYPKTFFLLRGNHECRHLTDYFTFKQECFVKYTEQVYESSMLAFDCLPLAALMNKQFLCVHGGLSPEIYTLNDIRKLDRFHEPPPYGPMCDLLWSDPVEDYGNEKETSSSTSKRHTSNNDSSQTIPSYSEHLFLPNTTRGCSYFYTYAAVNEFLINNQILSVIRAHEAQDVGYRMYKKSAETGFPSLITIFSAPNYLDVYQNKAAIMKYENNVVNIRQFNCSPHPYWLPNFMDVFSWSLPFVGEKIIDVLLNILNICTDEELAEHDAHIDSLIERNNREQRKEQIRSKIRALGKVAKAYQSLRELSENVVTLRGLTPSTSLTELNNNDNVKTEAEVAANKLRDTNVSNKERFSTVKILDKVNERMPPPKSSNSIVSSNIAERMKRTSISNQITQQSIKKEIPSKTIMGGTTQGLVKMRRESFAGTPKSTTGVDLKKTINGKPTTTTKK
;
A
#
# COMPACT_ATOMS: atom_id res chain seq x y z
N MET A 1 14.69 31.94 -0.17
CA MET A 1 13.48 31.51 0.56
C MET A 1 13.36 29.99 0.43
N LEU A 2 14.15 29.26 1.23
CA LEU A 2 14.10 27.80 1.32
C LEU A 2 13.08 27.45 2.41
N ALA A 3 12.09 26.63 2.06
CA ALA A 3 11.08 26.16 2.98
C ALA A 3 11.71 25.24 4.04
N ASN A 4 11.71 25.70 5.29
CA ASN A 4 11.98 24.87 6.45
C ASN A 4 10.85 23.83 6.58
N VAL A 5 11.13 22.59 6.20
CA VAL A 5 10.33 21.43 6.63
C VAL A 5 10.61 21.26 8.12
N ILE A 6 9.74 21.82 8.96
CA ILE A 6 9.77 21.60 10.40
C ILE A 6 9.26 20.18 10.65
N ILE A 7 10.17 19.26 10.92
CA ILE A 7 9.87 18.00 11.60
C ILE A 7 9.60 18.38 13.06
N LYS A 8 8.32 18.45 13.46
CA LYS A 8 7.95 18.61 14.88
C LYS A 8 8.16 17.27 15.59
N ASN A 9 9.14 17.22 16.48
CA ASN A 9 9.23 16.19 17.51
C ASN A 9 8.13 16.40 18.57
N ASN A 10 7.44 15.32 18.91
CA ASN A 10 6.38 15.25 19.92
C ASN A 10 6.95 15.22 21.34
N GLU A 11 7.36 16.37 21.88
CA GLU A 11 7.51 16.52 23.33
C GLU A 11 6.83 17.81 23.82
N ASN A 12 5.58 17.66 24.26
CA ASN A 12 4.86 18.64 25.06
C ASN A 12 5.52 18.71 26.45
N LYS A 13 6.38 19.71 26.69
CA LYS A 13 6.67 20.20 28.05
C LYS A 13 6.75 21.73 28.06
N ILE A 14 5.73 22.33 28.66
CA ILE A 14 5.69 23.74 29.05
C ILE A 14 6.56 23.88 30.30
N ILE A 15 7.64 24.65 30.23
CA ILE A 15 8.34 25.16 31.41
C ILE A 15 8.29 26.68 31.34
N SER A 16 7.46 27.29 32.18
CA SER A 16 7.52 28.72 32.48
C SER A 16 8.72 28.98 33.40
N MET A 17 9.57 29.92 33.04
CA MET A 17 10.45 30.57 34.03
C MET A 17 10.36 32.08 33.90
N THR A 18 9.97 32.67 35.03
CA THR A 18 9.83 34.09 35.31
C THR A 18 11.19 34.78 35.45
N SER A 19 11.18 36.07 35.16
CA SER A 19 12.27 37.05 35.18
C SER A 19 12.96 37.20 36.54
N SER A 20 14.30 37.28 36.54
CA SER A 20 15.04 38.12 37.47
C SER A 20 16.39 38.56 36.87
N ASP A 21 16.71 39.82 37.10
CA ASP A 21 17.81 40.61 36.54
C ASP A 21 19.21 40.02 36.73
N LYS A 22 20.09 40.24 35.73
CA LYS A 22 21.42 40.87 35.93
C LYS A 22 22.08 41.21 34.58
N THR A 23 22.43 42.49 34.50
CA THR A 23 23.20 43.24 33.50
C THR A 23 24.41 42.50 32.92
N CYS A 24 24.62 42.57 31.60
CA CYS A 24 25.94 42.55 30.96
C CYS A 24 25.85 43.28 29.61
N ASP A 25 26.85 44.11 29.37
CA ASP A 25 27.00 45.10 28.31
C ASP A 25 26.84 44.60 26.87
N ALA A 26 26.41 45.51 25.99
CA ALA A 26 26.34 45.29 24.55
C ALA A 26 27.74 45.20 23.92
N PRO A 27 28.04 44.15 23.14
CA PRO A 27 29.06 44.22 22.12
C PRO A 27 28.40 44.41 20.74
N SER A 28 28.87 45.47 20.10
CA SER A 28 28.75 45.78 18.68
C SER A 28 29.04 44.63 17.73
N ALA A 29 28.42 44.74 16.54
CA ALA A 29 28.75 44.12 15.26
C ALA A 29 28.17 42.71 14.97
N LEU A 30 27.49 42.64 13.83
CA LEU A 30 26.93 41.47 13.15
C LEU A 30 27.79 40.21 13.33
N SER A 31 27.30 39.23 14.10
CA SER A 31 27.69 37.83 13.91
C SER A 31 26.71 37.19 12.94
N SER A 32 27.19 36.90 11.73
CA SER A 32 26.52 36.04 10.75
C SER A 32 26.03 34.76 11.43
N SER A 33 24.72 34.52 11.44
CA SER A 33 24.18 33.20 11.75
C SER A 33 24.68 32.24 10.67
N SER A 34 25.73 31.47 11.00
CA SER A 34 26.24 30.45 10.11
C SER A 34 25.14 29.42 9.89
N THR A 35 24.51 29.44 8.73
CA THR A 35 23.69 28.33 8.27
C THR A 35 24.52 27.06 8.39
N PRO A 36 23.99 25.97 8.96
CA PRO A 36 24.73 24.73 9.08
C PRO A 36 25.23 24.31 7.69
N LYS A 37 26.55 24.26 7.49
CA LYS A 37 27.12 23.74 6.25
C LYS A 37 26.92 22.23 6.24
N TYR A 38 25.90 21.80 5.51
CA TYR A 38 25.60 20.40 5.27
C TYR A 38 26.59 19.82 4.26
N SER A 39 27.23 18.69 4.59
CA SER A 39 28.00 17.91 3.62
C SER A 39 27.06 17.34 2.57
N THR A 40 27.46 17.37 1.30
CA THR A 40 26.73 16.73 0.18
C THR A 40 27.19 15.29 -0.06
N ARG A 41 28.21 14.83 0.66
CA ARG A 41 28.78 13.47 0.55
C ARG A 41 28.46 12.60 1.76
N ASP A 42 28.36 13.21 2.93
CA ASP A 42 28.12 12.49 4.18
C ASP A 42 26.65 12.50 4.54
N ARG A 43 26.21 11.45 5.22
CA ARG A 43 24.85 11.38 5.76
C ARG A 43 24.62 12.44 6.84
N ASN A 44 23.66 13.33 6.60
CA ASN A 44 23.35 14.45 7.47
C ASN A 44 22.68 14.02 8.78
N CYS A 45 21.61 13.21 8.69
CA CYS A 45 20.85 12.75 9.85
C CYS A 45 21.44 11.45 10.41
N LYS A 46 22.61 11.55 11.07
CA LYS A 46 23.35 10.38 11.60
C LYS A 46 22.59 9.60 12.68
N THR A 47 21.67 10.26 13.41
CA THR A 47 20.89 9.68 14.51
C THR A 47 19.78 8.75 14.05
N VAL A 48 19.29 8.89 12.81
CA VAL A 48 18.28 7.98 12.25
C VAL A 48 18.96 6.63 11.98
N PRO A 49 18.40 5.48 12.39
CA PRO A 49 18.95 4.17 12.02
C PRO A 49 19.06 3.99 10.49
N GLN A 50 19.98 3.15 10.04
CA GLN A 50 20.06 2.79 8.61
C GLN A 50 19.48 1.39 8.43
N PRO A 51 18.67 1.17 7.38
CA PRO A 51 18.25 -0.18 7.02
C PRO A 51 19.45 -1.11 6.78
N PRO A 52 19.42 -2.35 7.29
CA PRO A 52 20.45 -3.35 7.02
C PRO A 52 20.63 -3.57 5.51
N LYS A 53 21.90 -3.59 5.06
CA LYS A 53 22.24 -3.91 3.67
C LYS A 53 22.22 -5.42 3.40
N HIS A 54 22.54 -6.20 4.43
CA HIS A 54 22.52 -7.67 4.36
C HIS A 54 21.08 -8.15 4.28
N ARG A 55 20.81 -9.10 3.38
CA ARG A 55 19.53 -9.77 3.29
C ARG A 55 19.64 -11.10 4.00
N LEU A 56 18.75 -11.38 4.96
CA LEU A 56 18.77 -12.66 5.65
C LEU A 56 18.41 -13.79 4.67
N ASP A 57 19.27 -14.79 4.59
CA ASP A 57 19.04 -16.00 3.81
C ASP A 57 18.41 -17.11 4.64
N ILE A 58 18.38 -18.33 4.10
CA ILE A 58 17.81 -19.48 4.80
C ILE A 58 18.69 -19.86 6.00
N GLU A 59 20.01 -19.79 5.88
CA GLU A 59 20.95 -20.18 6.95
C GLU A 59 20.95 -19.17 8.10
N ASP A 60 20.64 -17.90 7.80
CA ASP A 60 20.47 -16.86 8.81
C ASP A 60 19.21 -17.05 9.68
N ILE A 61 18.15 -17.67 9.12
CA ILE A 61 16.82 -17.74 9.73
C ILE A 61 16.54 -19.12 10.32
N TYR A 62 17.05 -20.18 9.70
CA TYR A 62 16.77 -21.57 10.04
C TYR A 62 18.01 -22.22 10.68
N THR A 63 17.79 -23.08 11.67
CA THR A 63 18.87 -23.81 12.36
C THR A 63 19.43 -24.96 11.53
N ASP A 64 18.54 -25.68 10.84
CA ASP A 64 18.85 -26.64 9.79
C ASP A 64 18.07 -26.24 8.53
N GLY A 65 18.71 -25.42 7.70
CA GLY A 65 18.14 -24.94 6.45
C GLY A 65 17.74 -26.03 5.46
N SER A 66 18.12 -27.30 5.68
CA SER A 66 17.73 -28.43 4.84
C SER A 66 16.50 -29.20 5.32
N ASP A 67 16.12 -29.05 6.60
CA ASP A 67 14.97 -29.73 7.18
C ASP A 67 13.67 -28.95 6.86
N PRO A 68 12.68 -29.55 6.18
CA PRO A 68 11.39 -28.91 5.91
C PRO A 68 10.56 -28.63 7.17
N ASP A 69 10.81 -29.35 8.27
CA ASP A 69 10.12 -29.14 9.55
C ASP A 69 10.81 -28.08 10.43
N ASP A 70 11.98 -27.58 10.02
CA ASP A 70 12.68 -26.53 10.73
C ASP A 70 11.91 -25.20 10.69
N LYS A 71 11.98 -24.48 11.81
CA LYS A 71 11.16 -23.30 12.06
C LYS A 71 11.99 -22.02 12.00
N PRO A 72 11.45 -20.92 11.44
CA PRO A 72 12.20 -19.68 11.30
C PRO A 72 12.45 -18.99 12.65
N ASN A 73 13.68 -18.56 12.94
CA ASN A 73 14.00 -17.85 14.17
C ASN A 73 13.22 -16.52 14.28
N LEU A 74 12.19 -16.50 15.14
CA LEU A 74 11.27 -15.38 15.28
C LEU A 74 11.95 -14.11 15.79
N ASP A 75 12.93 -14.22 16.68
CA ASP A 75 13.61 -13.07 17.27
C ASP A 75 14.52 -12.39 16.26
N ILE A 76 15.31 -13.18 15.51
CA ILE A 76 16.15 -12.66 14.42
C ILE A 76 15.28 -11.98 13.37
N LEU A 77 14.21 -12.66 12.94
CA LEU A 77 13.29 -12.14 11.93
C LEU A 77 12.65 -10.82 12.40
N LYS A 78 12.08 -10.79 13.62
CA LYS A 78 11.45 -9.60 14.19
C LYS A 78 12.42 -8.41 14.23
N GLN A 79 13.62 -8.60 14.76
CA GLN A 79 14.59 -7.52 14.89
C GLN A 79 15.06 -7.00 13.53
N HIS A 80 15.26 -7.89 12.56
CA HIS A 80 15.65 -7.51 11.21
C HIS A 80 14.56 -6.71 10.50
N LEU A 81 13.31 -7.14 10.58
CA LEU A 81 12.17 -6.45 9.97
C LEU A 81 11.90 -5.09 10.63
N LEU A 82 12.07 -4.96 11.95
CA LEU A 82 11.96 -3.69 12.68
C LEU A 82 12.99 -2.64 12.25
N LEU A 83 14.12 -3.09 11.67
CA LEU A 83 15.14 -2.23 11.10
C LEU A 83 14.96 -2.03 9.59
N GLU A 84 13.83 -2.41 9.00
CA GLU A 84 13.56 -2.39 7.55
C GLU A 84 14.49 -3.33 6.75
N GLY A 85 15.07 -4.32 7.42
CA GLY A 85 15.84 -5.38 6.81
C GLY A 85 14.97 -6.27 5.93
N ARG A 86 15.56 -6.81 4.86
CA ARG A 86 14.86 -7.69 3.91
C ARG A 86 15.44 -9.09 3.94
N LEU A 87 14.64 -10.05 3.50
CA LEU A 87 15.09 -11.43 3.30
C LEU A 87 15.59 -11.60 1.86
N THR A 88 16.28 -12.70 1.61
CA THR A 88 16.41 -13.24 0.25
C THR A 88 15.04 -13.72 -0.24
N GLU A 89 14.87 -13.77 -1.56
CA GLU A 89 13.63 -14.24 -2.19
C GLU A 89 13.30 -15.67 -1.78
N GLN A 90 14.31 -16.55 -1.77
CA GLN A 90 14.13 -17.96 -1.39
C GLN A 90 13.65 -18.09 0.06
N ALA A 91 14.24 -17.33 0.99
CA ALA A 91 13.84 -17.37 2.40
C ALA A 91 12.41 -16.84 2.62
N ALA A 92 12.04 -15.76 1.92
CA ALA A 92 10.68 -15.20 1.99
C ALA A 92 9.63 -16.19 1.44
N ILE A 93 9.89 -16.79 0.27
CA ILE A 93 9.00 -17.78 -0.35
C ILE A 93 8.86 -19.01 0.56
N ARG A 94 9.95 -19.52 1.15
CA ARG A 94 9.91 -20.64 2.09
C ARG A 94 8.94 -20.40 3.25
N ILE A 95 8.98 -19.21 3.87
CA ILE A 95 8.07 -18.85 4.97
C ILE A 95 6.61 -18.83 4.49
N ILE A 96 6.37 -18.21 3.33
CA ILE A 96 5.02 -18.06 2.77
C ILE A 96 4.43 -19.43 2.42
N GLU A 97 5.18 -20.29 1.71
CA GLU A 97 4.73 -21.62 1.30
C GLU A 97 4.55 -22.58 2.48
N ALA A 98 5.44 -22.53 3.48
CA ALA A 98 5.29 -23.34 4.70
C ALA A 98 4.05 -22.95 5.49
N GLY A 99 3.79 -21.65 5.70
CA GLY A 99 2.56 -21.19 6.34
C GLY A 99 1.31 -21.50 5.51
N ALA A 100 1.37 -21.37 4.18
CA ALA A 100 0.29 -21.74 3.28
C ALA A 100 -0.06 -23.22 3.36
N THR A 101 0.93 -24.09 3.53
CA THR A 101 0.73 -25.54 3.70
C THR A 101 -0.10 -25.83 4.95
N ILE A 102 0.23 -25.20 6.07
CA ILE A 102 -0.55 -25.33 7.31
C ILE A 102 -1.97 -24.81 7.12
N LEU A 103 -2.13 -23.61 6.54
CA LEU A 103 -3.44 -22.99 6.31
C LEU A 103 -4.32 -23.82 5.37
N ARG A 104 -3.72 -24.51 4.39
CA ARG A 104 -4.44 -25.37 3.45
C ARG A 104 -5.09 -26.57 4.13
N ASP A 105 -4.41 -27.13 5.13
CA ASP A 105 -4.90 -28.28 5.90
C ASP A 105 -5.99 -27.88 6.92
N GLU A 106 -6.15 -26.59 7.21
CA GLU A 106 -7.21 -26.10 8.10
C GLU A 106 -8.59 -26.10 7.41
N PRO A 107 -9.69 -26.31 8.17
CA PRO A 107 -11.04 -26.23 7.62
C PRO A 107 -11.42 -24.79 7.26
N THR A 108 -12.40 -24.63 6.36
CA THR A 108 -12.91 -23.31 5.98
C THR A 108 -13.49 -22.52 7.16
N MET A 109 -14.06 -23.22 8.15
CA MET A 109 -14.45 -22.65 9.44
C MET A 109 -13.73 -23.37 10.57
N LEU A 110 -12.91 -22.62 11.32
CA LEU A 110 -12.13 -23.11 12.45
C LEU A 110 -13.03 -23.34 13.68
N ASP A 111 -12.70 -24.30 14.53
CA ASP A 111 -13.30 -24.47 15.86
C ASP A 111 -12.23 -24.15 16.92
N ILE A 112 -12.41 -23.09 17.70
CA ILE A 112 -11.36 -22.54 18.59
C ILE A 112 -11.88 -22.41 20.03
N GLU A 113 -11.12 -22.89 21.01
CA GLU A 113 -11.46 -22.78 22.43
C GLU A 113 -10.86 -21.54 23.09
N ALA A 114 -11.52 -21.05 24.14
CA ALA A 114 -10.99 -20.02 25.04
C ALA A 114 -9.85 -20.56 25.93
N PRO A 115 -8.91 -19.73 26.44
CA PRO A 115 -8.81 -18.28 26.23
C PRO A 115 -8.30 -17.91 24.84
N LEU A 116 -8.73 -16.75 24.32
CA LEU A 116 -8.38 -16.27 22.98
C LEU A 116 -8.21 -14.74 22.95
N THR A 117 -7.22 -14.26 22.20
CA THR A 117 -7.08 -12.85 21.84
C THR A 117 -7.47 -12.65 20.38
N ILE A 118 -8.50 -11.86 20.13
CA ILE A 118 -9.04 -11.57 18.81
C ILE A 118 -8.55 -10.21 18.34
N CYS A 119 -8.06 -10.15 17.09
CA CYS A 119 -7.49 -8.98 16.45
C CYS A 119 -8.23 -8.71 15.14
N GLY A 120 -8.55 -7.44 14.87
CA GLY A 120 -9.11 -7.00 13.60
C GLY A 120 -8.02 -6.65 12.59
N ASP A 121 -8.34 -5.70 11.70
CA ASP A 121 -7.50 -5.27 10.58
C ASP A 121 -6.13 -4.75 11.04
N ILE A 122 -5.10 -5.03 10.23
CA ILE A 122 -3.70 -4.64 10.46
C ILE A 122 -3.18 -3.69 9.37
N HIS A 123 -3.58 -3.89 8.11
CA HIS A 123 -3.29 -3.01 6.97
C HIS A 123 -1.82 -2.60 6.84
N GLY A 124 -0.90 -3.56 6.91
CA GLY A 124 0.53 -3.31 6.71
C GLY A 124 1.15 -2.36 7.75
N GLN A 125 0.54 -2.18 8.93
CA GLN A 125 1.11 -1.41 10.04
C GLN A 125 1.99 -2.30 10.94
N PHE A 126 3.11 -2.80 10.40
CA PHE A 126 3.99 -3.77 11.08
C PHE A 126 4.48 -3.32 12.47
N TYR A 127 4.80 -2.03 12.65
CA TYR A 127 5.26 -1.50 13.93
C TYR A 127 4.16 -1.53 15.00
N ASP A 128 2.90 -1.29 14.58
CA ASP A 128 1.75 -1.42 15.45
C ASP A 128 1.38 -2.89 15.72
N LEU A 129 1.63 -3.78 14.76
CA LEU A 129 1.50 -5.22 14.97
C LEU A 129 2.45 -5.72 16.08
N ILE A 130 3.68 -5.20 16.13
CA ILE A 130 4.59 -5.51 17.25
C ILE A 130 4.01 -4.99 18.58
N LYS A 131 3.45 -3.77 18.59
CA LYS A 131 2.78 -3.22 19.77
C LYS A 131 1.57 -4.04 20.21
N LEU A 132 0.81 -4.57 19.26
CA LEU A 132 -0.33 -5.45 19.50
C LEU A 132 0.08 -6.69 20.30
N PHE A 133 1.22 -7.31 19.99
CA PHE A 133 1.73 -8.45 20.77
C PHE A 133 2.20 -8.07 22.17
N GLU A 134 2.74 -6.86 22.38
CA GLU A 134 3.04 -6.36 23.73
C GLU A 134 1.78 -6.21 24.59
N VAL A 135 0.67 -5.79 23.98
CA VAL A 135 -0.60 -5.52 24.68
C VAL A 135 -1.43 -6.80 24.88
N GLY A 136 -1.43 -7.69 23.89
CA GLY A 136 -2.21 -8.93 23.89
C GLY A 136 -1.54 -10.08 24.66
N GLY A 137 -0.22 -10.16 24.63
CA GLY A 137 0.56 -11.23 25.23
C GLY A 137 1.46 -11.94 24.22
N SER A 138 2.48 -12.64 24.71
CA SER A 138 3.38 -13.39 23.81
C SER A 138 2.62 -14.54 23.11
N PRO A 139 2.71 -14.67 21.77
CA PRO A 139 2.14 -15.80 21.03
C PRO A 139 2.63 -17.18 21.52
N ALA A 140 3.78 -17.24 22.18
CA ALA A 140 4.28 -18.47 22.81
C ALA A 140 3.38 -19.00 23.93
N THR A 141 2.57 -18.13 24.54
CA THR A 141 1.74 -18.44 25.72
C THR A 141 0.28 -18.02 25.57
N THR A 142 -0.06 -17.33 24.47
CA THR A 142 -1.38 -16.73 24.25
C THR A 142 -1.93 -17.19 22.92
N ARG A 143 -3.20 -17.64 22.90
CA ARG A 143 -3.87 -17.99 21.65
C ARG A 143 -4.36 -16.74 20.94
N TYR A 144 -4.22 -16.72 19.62
CA TYR A 144 -4.57 -15.58 18.77
C TYR A 144 -5.49 -15.99 17.64
N LEU A 145 -6.46 -15.13 17.35
CA LEU A 145 -7.27 -15.17 16.13
C LEU A 145 -7.21 -13.79 15.47
N PHE A 146 -6.70 -13.73 14.25
CA PHE A 146 -6.76 -12.52 13.43
C PHE A 146 -7.89 -12.66 12.41
N LEU A 147 -8.66 -11.58 12.24
CA LEU A 147 -9.87 -11.59 11.42
C LEU A 147 -9.64 -11.28 9.94
N GLY A 148 -8.44 -10.84 9.53
CA GLY A 148 -8.11 -10.53 8.14
C GLY A 148 -7.43 -9.17 7.97
N ASP A 149 -7.28 -8.76 6.71
CA ASP A 149 -6.74 -7.47 6.28
C ASP A 149 -5.34 -7.19 6.85
N TYR A 150 -4.41 -8.05 6.48
CA TYR A 150 -2.99 -7.96 6.84
C TYR A 150 -2.23 -6.94 6.00
N VAL A 151 -2.69 -6.73 4.76
CA VAL A 151 -1.98 -6.01 3.70
C VAL A 151 -2.75 -4.78 3.22
N ASP A 152 -2.13 -4.09 2.25
CA ASP A 152 -2.55 -2.82 1.65
C ASP A 152 -2.60 -1.65 2.64
N ARG A 153 -2.72 -0.45 2.07
CA ARG A 153 -2.92 0.83 2.76
C ARG A 153 -1.67 1.31 3.51
N GLY A 154 -1.14 0.51 4.43
CA GLY A 154 0.18 0.71 5.03
C GLY A 154 1.31 0.20 4.13
N TYR A 155 2.54 0.63 4.43
CA TYR A 155 3.72 0.35 3.60
C TYR A 155 4.56 -0.84 4.07
N PHE A 156 4.09 -1.61 5.06
CA PHE A 156 4.80 -2.76 5.63
C PHE A 156 3.95 -4.05 5.60
N GLY A 157 3.19 -4.23 4.52
CA GLY A 157 2.34 -5.40 4.32
C GLY A 157 3.13 -6.70 4.22
N ILE A 158 4.27 -6.70 3.53
CA ILE A 158 5.07 -7.93 3.38
C ILE A 158 5.76 -8.32 4.70
N GLU A 159 6.15 -7.35 5.51
CA GLU A 159 6.68 -7.60 6.85
C GLU A 159 5.61 -8.20 7.78
N CYS A 160 4.36 -7.71 7.70
CA CYS A 160 3.22 -8.32 8.39
C CYS A 160 3.02 -9.78 7.95
N VAL A 161 2.96 -10.05 6.65
CA VAL A 161 2.78 -11.41 6.10
C VAL A 161 3.91 -12.33 6.56
N LEU A 162 5.17 -11.95 6.37
CA LEU A 162 6.31 -12.80 6.73
C LEU A 162 6.33 -13.12 8.23
N TYR A 163 6.03 -12.14 9.08
CA TYR A 163 6.05 -12.35 10.52
C TYR A 163 4.84 -13.17 11.02
N LEU A 164 3.64 -12.87 10.54
CA LEU A 164 2.42 -13.63 10.89
C LEU A 164 2.50 -15.08 10.40
N TRP A 165 3.03 -15.33 9.21
CA TRP A 165 3.25 -16.70 8.70
C TRP A 165 4.30 -17.43 9.51
N SER A 166 5.38 -16.76 9.92
CA SER A 166 6.38 -17.35 10.80
C SER A 166 5.79 -17.75 12.16
N LEU A 167 4.89 -16.92 12.71
CA LEU A 167 4.13 -17.26 13.92
C LEU A 167 3.17 -18.43 13.69
N LYS A 168 2.50 -18.50 12.53
CA LYS A 168 1.64 -19.64 12.16
C LYS A 168 2.42 -20.95 12.09
N ILE A 169 3.63 -20.93 11.54
CA ILE A 169 4.56 -22.08 11.49
C ILE A 169 4.95 -22.53 12.90
N HIS A 170 5.22 -21.58 13.81
CA HIS A 170 5.60 -21.91 15.18
C HIS A 170 4.45 -22.49 16.00
N TYR A 171 3.28 -21.89 15.86
CA TYR A 171 2.13 -22.04 16.74
C TYR A 171 0.87 -22.47 15.98
N PRO A 172 0.92 -23.55 15.16
CA PRO A 172 -0.17 -23.88 14.23
C PRO A 172 -1.51 -24.15 14.91
N LYS A 173 -1.48 -24.61 16.18
CA LYS A 173 -2.66 -24.98 16.98
C LYS A 173 -3.13 -23.88 17.94
N THR A 174 -2.42 -22.75 18.02
CA THR A 174 -2.75 -21.65 18.95
C THR A 174 -2.74 -20.28 18.28
N PHE A 175 -2.30 -20.18 17.02
CA PHE A 175 -2.25 -18.95 16.25
C PHE A 175 -3.04 -19.14 14.95
N PHE A 176 -4.14 -18.39 14.80
CA PHE A 176 -5.13 -18.56 13.75
C PHE A 176 -5.28 -17.28 12.94
N LEU A 177 -5.38 -17.43 11.62
CA LEU A 177 -5.48 -16.34 10.65
C LEU A 177 -6.72 -16.60 9.79
N LEU A 178 -7.62 -15.62 9.71
CA LEU A 178 -8.74 -15.64 8.76
C LEU A 178 -8.41 -14.81 7.52
N ARG A 179 -9.19 -14.98 6.47
CA ARG A 179 -9.13 -14.18 5.26
C ARG A 179 -9.93 -12.90 5.45
N GLY A 180 -9.32 -11.75 5.17
CA GLY A 180 -10.01 -10.49 4.97
C GLY A 180 -10.32 -10.23 3.50
N ASN A 181 -10.98 -9.12 3.18
CA ASN A 181 -11.27 -8.80 1.80
C ASN A 181 -9.98 -8.45 1.05
N HIS A 182 -8.99 -7.81 1.69
CA HIS A 182 -7.72 -7.42 1.07
C HIS A 182 -6.79 -8.57 0.71
N GLU A 183 -7.01 -9.78 1.24
CA GLU A 183 -6.23 -10.99 0.88
C GLU A 183 -6.70 -11.59 -0.45
N CYS A 184 -6.67 -10.78 -1.51
CA CYS A 184 -7.04 -11.16 -2.87
C CYS A 184 -6.25 -10.39 -3.93
N ARG A 185 -6.19 -10.93 -5.16
CA ARG A 185 -5.47 -10.34 -6.29
C ARG A 185 -6.10 -9.02 -6.72
N HIS A 186 -7.43 -8.93 -6.66
CA HIS A 186 -8.16 -7.75 -7.13
C HIS A 186 -7.81 -6.48 -6.33
N LEU A 187 -7.82 -6.55 -4.99
CA LEU A 187 -7.43 -5.40 -4.16
C LEU A 187 -5.94 -5.15 -4.19
N THR A 188 -5.11 -6.18 -3.98
CA THR A 188 -3.67 -5.96 -3.84
C THR A 188 -3.00 -5.43 -5.11
N ASP A 189 -3.60 -5.67 -6.28
CA ASP A 189 -3.20 -5.06 -7.55
C ASP A 189 -3.72 -3.63 -7.75
N TYR A 190 -4.91 -3.30 -7.21
CA TYR A 190 -5.46 -1.94 -7.24
C TYR A 190 -4.79 -0.99 -6.24
N PHE A 191 -4.50 -1.51 -5.04
CA PHE A 191 -3.79 -0.82 -3.96
C PHE A 191 -2.28 -1.02 -4.09
N THR A 192 -1.58 -1.27 -2.99
CA THR A 192 -0.14 -1.06 -2.87
C THR A 192 0.64 -2.34 -2.64
N PHE A 193 0.01 -3.43 -2.18
CA PHE A 193 0.74 -4.62 -1.76
C PHE A 193 1.48 -5.31 -2.93
N LYS A 194 0.90 -5.32 -4.14
CA LYS A 194 1.60 -5.83 -5.31
C LYS A 194 2.84 -5.01 -5.62
N GLN A 195 2.71 -3.68 -5.65
CA GLN A 195 3.83 -2.77 -5.87
C GLN A 195 4.89 -2.87 -4.75
N GLU A 196 4.46 -3.06 -3.50
CA GLU A 196 5.33 -3.30 -2.35
C GLU A 196 6.23 -4.52 -2.57
N CYS A 197 5.62 -5.65 -2.96
CA CYS A 197 6.34 -6.88 -3.27
C CYS A 197 7.36 -6.66 -4.39
N PHE A 198 7.00 -5.94 -5.47
CA PHE A 198 7.93 -5.61 -6.55
C PHE A 198 9.11 -4.73 -6.14
N VAL A 199 8.90 -3.79 -5.21
CA VAL A 199 9.97 -2.88 -4.75
C VAL A 199 10.89 -3.53 -3.72
N LYS A 200 10.33 -4.38 -2.84
CA LYS A 200 11.08 -5.01 -1.75
C LYS A 200 11.71 -6.35 -2.17
N TYR A 201 10.99 -7.11 -2.99
CA TYR A 201 11.29 -8.47 -3.43
C TYR A 201 11.08 -8.62 -4.95
N THR A 202 10.15 -9.46 -5.37
CA THR A 202 9.88 -9.86 -6.76
C THR A 202 8.40 -10.15 -6.97
N GLU A 203 8.00 -10.33 -8.24
CA GLU A 203 6.66 -10.84 -8.58
C GLU A 203 6.39 -12.23 -7.99
N GLN A 204 7.41 -13.07 -7.90
CA GLN A 204 7.25 -14.44 -7.40
C GLN A 204 6.84 -14.46 -5.92
N VAL A 205 7.36 -13.54 -5.11
CA VAL A 205 6.91 -13.36 -3.71
C VAL A 205 5.44 -12.94 -3.65
N TYR A 206 5.00 -12.05 -4.55
CA TYR A 206 3.61 -11.65 -4.65
C TYR A 206 2.71 -12.84 -5.04
N GLU A 207 3.04 -13.57 -6.10
CA GLU A 207 2.26 -14.74 -6.54
C GLU A 207 2.20 -15.84 -5.46
N SER A 208 3.31 -16.08 -4.77
CA SER A 208 3.35 -17.00 -3.62
C SER A 208 2.42 -16.53 -2.50
N SER A 209 2.37 -15.22 -2.23
CA SER A 209 1.46 -14.64 -1.24
C SER A 209 0.00 -14.81 -1.66
N MET A 210 -0.33 -14.65 -2.94
CA MET A 210 -1.69 -14.85 -3.45
C MET A 210 -2.15 -16.30 -3.27
N LEU A 211 -1.29 -17.28 -3.57
CA LEU A 211 -1.59 -18.70 -3.34
C LEU A 211 -1.74 -19.01 -1.85
N ALA A 212 -0.96 -18.35 -0.98
CA ALA A 212 -1.11 -18.47 0.46
C ALA A 212 -2.44 -17.87 0.96
N PHE A 213 -2.86 -16.74 0.39
CA PHE A 213 -4.13 -16.08 0.74
C PHE A 213 -5.34 -16.92 0.34
N ASP A 214 -5.29 -17.64 -0.76
CA ASP A 214 -6.34 -18.59 -1.15
C ASP A 214 -6.50 -19.74 -0.14
N CYS A 215 -5.49 -20.00 0.70
CA CYS A 215 -5.55 -21.05 1.73
C CYS A 215 -6.18 -20.58 3.05
N LEU A 216 -6.32 -19.27 3.28
CA LEU A 216 -6.83 -18.71 4.54
C LEU A 216 -8.27 -19.15 4.83
N PRO A 217 -8.57 -19.68 6.03
CA PRO A 217 -9.94 -19.93 6.49
C PRO A 217 -10.84 -18.68 6.44
N LEU A 218 -12.14 -18.86 6.23
CA LEU A 218 -13.10 -17.75 6.08
C LEU A 218 -13.78 -17.36 7.39
N ALA A 219 -13.82 -18.27 8.37
CA ALA A 219 -14.51 -18.04 9.63
C ALA A 219 -13.90 -18.85 10.79
N ALA A 220 -14.28 -18.51 12.01
CA ALA A 220 -14.03 -19.33 13.19
C ALA A 220 -15.25 -19.35 14.12
N LEU A 221 -15.57 -20.52 14.67
CA LEU A 221 -16.51 -20.69 15.77
C LEU A 221 -15.71 -20.71 17.09
N MET A 222 -15.68 -19.58 17.79
CA MET A 222 -15.00 -19.45 19.08
C MET A 222 -15.92 -19.93 20.22
N ASN A 223 -15.39 -20.83 21.05
CA ASN A 223 -16.01 -21.35 22.27
C ASN A 223 -17.44 -21.89 22.06
N LYS A 224 -17.78 -22.32 20.83
CA LYS A 224 -19.15 -22.68 20.40
C LYS A 224 -20.20 -21.58 20.63
N GLN A 225 -19.75 -20.33 20.80
CA GLN A 225 -20.59 -19.20 21.19
C GLN A 225 -20.48 -18.02 20.25
N PHE A 226 -19.36 -17.86 19.54
CA PHE A 226 -19.14 -16.67 18.73
C PHE A 226 -18.77 -17.07 17.31
N LEU A 227 -19.52 -16.57 16.33
CA LEU A 227 -19.07 -16.60 14.94
C LEU A 227 -18.10 -15.45 14.74
N CYS A 228 -16.87 -15.75 14.34
CA CYS A 228 -15.83 -14.79 14.01
C CYS A 228 -15.59 -14.79 12.50
N VAL A 229 -15.75 -13.64 11.86
CA VAL A 229 -15.60 -13.44 10.41
C VAL A 229 -14.98 -12.06 10.14
N HIS A 230 -14.50 -11.80 8.93
CA HIS A 230 -14.01 -10.46 8.59
C HIS A 230 -15.15 -9.46 8.37
N GLY A 231 -15.96 -9.76 7.35
CA GLY A 231 -17.17 -9.08 6.91
C GLY A 231 -18.32 -9.28 7.89
N GLY A 232 -19.22 -10.20 7.56
CA GLY A 232 -20.41 -10.44 8.36
C GLY A 232 -21.28 -11.52 7.77
N LEU A 233 -22.58 -11.26 7.65
CA LEU A 233 -23.58 -12.25 7.23
C LEU A 233 -23.88 -12.16 5.74
N SER A 234 -24.39 -13.27 5.20
CA SER A 234 -24.86 -13.39 3.81
C SER A 234 -26.32 -13.82 3.78
N PRO A 235 -27.13 -13.34 2.82
CA PRO A 235 -28.46 -13.90 2.57
C PRO A 235 -28.44 -15.36 2.09
N GLU A 236 -27.28 -15.90 1.72
CA GLU A 236 -27.10 -17.29 1.29
C GLU A 236 -26.56 -18.20 2.40
N ILE A 237 -26.25 -17.66 3.59
CA ILE A 237 -25.69 -18.40 4.73
C ILE A 237 -26.69 -18.36 5.89
N TYR A 238 -27.42 -19.46 6.06
CA TYR A 238 -28.42 -19.60 7.12
C TYR A 238 -27.86 -20.34 8.34
N THR A 239 -26.93 -21.27 8.10
CA THR A 239 -26.34 -22.11 9.13
C THR A 239 -24.82 -22.07 9.11
N LEU A 240 -24.18 -22.39 10.24
CA LEU A 240 -22.73 -22.59 10.34
C LEU A 240 -22.22 -23.68 9.37
N ASN A 241 -23.07 -24.63 8.98
CA ASN A 241 -22.70 -25.68 8.04
C ASN A 241 -22.59 -25.17 6.59
N ASP A 242 -23.26 -24.07 6.25
CA ASP A 242 -23.18 -23.48 4.92
C ASP A 242 -21.79 -22.89 4.69
N ILE A 243 -21.20 -22.26 5.73
CA ILE A 243 -19.80 -21.79 5.71
C ILE A 243 -18.83 -22.95 5.53
N ARG A 244 -19.03 -24.07 6.25
CA ARG A 244 -18.14 -25.25 6.18
C ARG A 244 -18.08 -25.89 4.78
N LYS A 245 -19.12 -25.72 3.96
CA LYS A 245 -19.22 -26.29 2.61
C LYS A 245 -18.59 -25.40 1.52
N LEU A 246 -18.26 -24.15 1.83
CA LEU A 246 -17.67 -23.25 0.84
C LEU A 246 -16.29 -23.76 0.41
N ASP A 247 -16.10 -23.87 -0.90
CA ASP A 247 -14.77 -23.93 -1.48
C ASP A 247 -14.14 -22.55 -1.37
N ARG A 248 -13.01 -22.46 -0.68
CA ARG A 248 -12.32 -21.18 -0.42
C ARG A 248 -11.06 -20.99 -1.25
N PHE A 249 -10.60 -22.04 -1.94
CA PHE A 249 -9.27 -22.10 -2.58
C PHE A 249 -9.23 -21.43 -3.94
N HIS A 250 -9.75 -20.21 -4.01
CA HIS A 250 -9.75 -19.39 -5.21
C HIS A 250 -9.85 -17.90 -4.85
N GLU A 251 -9.71 -17.04 -5.85
CA GLU A 251 -9.98 -15.61 -5.73
C GLU A 251 -11.44 -15.38 -5.27
N PRO A 252 -11.70 -14.51 -4.26
CA PRO A 252 -13.07 -14.22 -3.84
C PRO A 252 -13.92 -13.75 -5.03
N PRO A 253 -15.10 -14.35 -5.25
CA PRO A 253 -15.98 -13.93 -6.33
C PRO A 253 -16.55 -12.52 -6.05
N PRO A 254 -17.01 -11.78 -7.08
CA PRO A 254 -17.57 -10.44 -6.89
C PRO A 254 -18.96 -10.42 -6.23
N TYR A 255 -19.56 -11.58 -6.01
CA TYR A 255 -20.86 -11.79 -5.34
C TYR A 255 -20.92 -13.21 -4.75
N GLY A 256 -21.93 -13.45 -3.91
CA GLY A 256 -22.19 -14.76 -3.30
C GLY A 256 -21.62 -14.89 -1.88
N PRO A 257 -21.80 -16.07 -1.25
CA PRO A 257 -21.58 -16.25 0.18
C PRO A 257 -20.15 -15.98 0.64
N MET A 258 -19.14 -16.35 -0.17
CA MET A 258 -17.74 -16.04 0.13
C MET A 258 -17.46 -14.53 0.05
N CYS A 259 -18.02 -13.83 -0.95
CA CYS A 259 -17.92 -12.38 -1.04
C CYS A 259 -18.51 -11.72 0.21
N ASP A 260 -19.70 -12.17 0.61
CA ASP A 260 -20.44 -11.56 1.72
C ASP A 260 -19.78 -11.76 3.09
N LEU A 261 -19.18 -12.92 3.33
CA LEU A 261 -18.38 -13.17 4.55
C LEU A 261 -17.20 -12.20 4.68
N LEU A 262 -16.70 -11.66 3.56
CA LEU A 262 -15.55 -10.75 3.53
C LEU A 262 -15.95 -9.26 3.43
N TRP A 263 -17.10 -8.94 2.83
CA TRP A 263 -17.45 -7.56 2.44
C TRP A 263 -18.72 -7.00 3.08
N SER A 264 -19.55 -7.81 3.71
CA SER A 264 -20.81 -7.30 4.27
C SER A 264 -20.57 -6.43 5.51
N ASP A 265 -21.46 -5.47 5.72
CA ASP A 265 -21.40 -4.53 6.85
C ASP A 265 -22.75 -4.48 7.59
N PRO A 266 -22.78 -4.12 8.88
CA PRO A 266 -24.04 -3.76 9.53
C PRO A 266 -24.61 -2.47 8.92
N VAL A 267 -25.93 -2.34 8.87
CA VAL A 267 -26.58 -1.05 8.52
C VAL A 267 -26.13 0.08 9.45
N GLU A 268 -26.09 1.33 8.95
CA GLU A 268 -25.58 2.47 9.74
C GLU A 268 -26.35 2.69 11.06
N ASP A 269 -27.67 2.50 11.02
CA ASP A 269 -28.61 2.63 12.15
C ASP A 269 -28.91 1.30 12.85
N TYR A 270 -28.00 0.32 12.77
CA TYR A 270 -28.16 -1.03 13.32
C TYR A 270 -28.78 -1.06 14.72
N GLY A 271 -29.90 -1.78 14.84
CA GLY A 271 -30.70 -1.92 16.04
C GLY A 271 -31.75 -0.83 16.26
N ASN A 272 -31.73 0.25 15.48
CA ASN A 272 -32.75 1.30 15.44
C ASN A 272 -33.28 1.50 14.02
N GLU A 273 -33.24 0.43 13.21
CA GLU A 273 -33.76 0.44 11.85
C GLU A 273 -35.20 0.91 11.89
N LYS A 274 -35.53 1.93 11.10
CA LYS A 274 -36.93 2.28 10.90
C LYS A 274 -37.54 1.11 10.13
N GLU A 275 -38.50 0.41 10.73
CA GLU A 275 -39.44 -0.39 9.95
C GLU A 275 -39.86 0.50 8.78
N THR A 276 -39.63 0.05 7.55
CA THR A 276 -40.02 0.76 6.33
C THR A 276 -41.54 0.91 6.32
N SER A 277 -42.02 1.86 7.12
CA SER A 277 -43.36 2.35 7.16
C SER A 277 -43.40 3.43 6.09
N SER A 278 -44.04 3.05 4.98
CA SER A 278 -45.01 3.93 4.34
C SER A 278 -44.53 5.35 4.00
N SER A 279 -43.49 5.52 3.18
CA SER A 279 -43.30 6.81 2.51
C SER A 279 -42.27 6.79 1.37
N THR A 280 -42.71 6.38 0.18
CA THR A 280 -42.29 7.13 -1.02
C THR A 280 -43.48 7.96 -1.49
N SER A 281 -43.34 9.28 -1.31
CA SER A 281 -44.08 10.37 -1.96
C SER A 281 -45.59 10.49 -1.69
N LYS A 282 -45.94 11.37 -0.73
CA LYS A 282 -47.06 12.31 -0.93
C LYS A 282 -46.73 13.20 -2.13
N ARG A 283 -46.95 12.70 -3.35
CA ARG A 283 -47.23 13.53 -4.52
C ARG A 283 -48.72 13.46 -4.75
N HIS A 284 -49.36 14.62 -4.72
CA HIS A 284 -50.75 14.81 -5.12
C HIS A 284 -50.99 14.18 -6.49
N THR A 285 -51.71 13.06 -6.55
CA THR A 285 -52.58 12.69 -7.67
C THR A 285 -53.59 11.66 -7.19
N SER A 286 -54.86 12.00 -7.33
CA SER A 286 -55.96 11.05 -7.42
C SER A 286 -55.65 9.99 -8.47
N ASN A 287 -55.69 8.70 -8.11
CA ASN A 287 -56.41 7.63 -8.80
C ASN A 287 -55.99 6.25 -8.28
N ASN A 288 -56.98 5.36 -8.21
CA ASN A 288 -56.91 3.98 -7.78
C ASN A 288 -55.84 3.16 -8.54
N ASP A 289 -54.85 2.64 -7.82
CA ASP A 289 -54.20 1.38 -8.18
C ASP A 289 -53.74 0.64 -6.92
N SER A 290 -54.32 -0.53 -6.68
CA SER A 290 -54.09 -1.37 -5.51
C SER A 290 -53.02 -2.41 -5.83
N SER A 291 -51.76 -1.98 -5.85
CA SER A 291 -50.60 -2.88 -5.74
C SER A 291 -49.57 -2.31 -4.76
N GLN A 292 -49.85 -2.42 -3.46
CA GLN A 292 -48.82 -2.29 -2.43
C GLN A 292 -47.92 -3.53 -2.51
N THR A 293 -46.77 -3.40 -3.17
CA THR A 293 -45.72 -4.43 -3.13
C THR A 293 -45.10 -4.43 -1.72
N ILE A 294 -45.44 -5.45 -0.93
CA ILE A 294 -44.77 -5.74 0.34
C ILE A 294 -43.29 -6.07 0.02
N PRO A 295 -42.31 -5.45 0.70
CA PRO A 295 -40.90 -5.80 0.52
C PRO A 295 -40.71 -7.31 0.71
N SER A 296 -39.88 -7.94 -0.11
CA SER A 296 -39.63 -9.37 0.06
C SER A 296 -38.97 -9.63 1.43
N TYR A 297 -39.20 -10.80 2.04
CA TYR A 297 -38.60 -11.16 3.34
C TYR A 297 -37.09 -10.92 3.40
N SER A 298 -36.39 -11.16 2.28
CA SER A 298 -34.96 -10.93 2.14
C SER A 298 -34.58 -9.44 2.18
N GLU A 299 -35.42 -8.52 1.68
CA GLU A 299 -35.14 -7.08 1.63
C GLU A 299 -35.21 -6.42 3.00
N HIS A 300 -35.92 -7.01 3.96
CA HIS A 300 -35.96 -6.52 5.34
C HIS A 300 -34.71 -6.92 6.15
N LEU A 301 -34.06 -8.03 5.78
CA LEU A 301 -32.89 -8.56 6.48
C LEU A 301 -31.58 -8.05 5.88
N PHE A 302 -31.55 -7.91 4.55
CA PHE A 302 -30.37 -7.53 3.79
C PHE A 302 -30.69 -6.43 2.78
N LEU A 303 -29.88 -5.38 2.77
CA LEU A 303 -29.97 -4.26 1.83
C LEU A 303 -28.71 -4.21 0.97
N PRO A 304 -28.74 -3.75 -0.29
CA PRO A 304 -27.53 -3.60 -1.09
C PRO A 304 -26.50 -2.68 -0.40
N ASN A 305 -25.23 -3.12 -0.28
CA ASN A 305 -24.19 -2.31 0.36
C ASN A 305 -23.65 -1.25 -0.61
N THR A 306 -24.21 -0.05 -0.52
CA THR A 306 -23.82 1.09 -1.37
C THR A 306 -22.45 1.67 -1.02
N THR A 307 -21.93 1.43 0.18
CA THR A 307 -20.58 1.85 0.58
C THR A 307 -19.52 0.98 -0.10
N ARG A 308 -19.69 -0.34 -0.03
CA ARG A 308 -18.75 -1.31 -0.64
C ARG A 308 -18.96 -1.49 -2.13
N GLY A 309 -20.17 -1.22 -2.65
CA GLY A 309 -20.52 -1.39 -4.06
C GLY A 309 -20.64 -2.86 -4.50
N CYS A 310 -20.61 -3.78 -3.55
CA CYS A 310 -20.83 -5.22 -3.65
C CYS A 310 -21.37 -5.71 -2.30
N SER A 311 -21.87 -6.95 -2.23
CA SER A 311 -22.44 -7.52 -1.00
C SER A 311 -23.60 -6.69 -0.40
N TYR A 312 -23.88 -6.89 0.88
CA TYR A 312 -25.07 -6.43 1.58
C TYR A 312 -24.74 -5.71 2.89
N PHE A 313 -25.60 -4.77 3.25
CA PHE A 313 -25.79 -4.39 4.62
C PHE A 313 -26.74 -5.39 5.29
N TYR A 314 -26.41 -5.86 6.50
CA TYR A 314 -27.27 -6.72 7.31
C TYR A 314 -27.85 -5.98 8.51
N THR A 315 -29.11 -6.26 8.83
CA THR A 315 -29.85 -5.62 9.93
C THR A 315 -29.67 -6.34 11.26
N TYR A 316 -30.06 -5.70 12.37
CA TYR A 316 -30.15 -6.33 13.68
C TYR A 316 -31.09 -7.54 13.68
N ALA A 317 -32.20 -7.47 12.92
CA ALA A 317 -33.10 -8.60 12.75
C ALA A 317 -32.38 -9.81 12.12
N ALA A 318 -31.63 -9.60 11.03
CA ALA A 318 -30.86 -10.64 10.36
C ALA A 318 -29.85 -11.31 11.28
N VAL A 319 -29.14 -10.52 12.08
CA VAL A 319 -28.18 -11.06 13.05
C VAL A 319 -28.90 -11.88 14.12
N ASN A 320 -29.97 -11.38 14.75
CA ASN A 320 -30.66 -12.17 15.79
C ASN A 320 -31.24 -13.47 15.25
N GLU A 321 -31.85 -13.46 14.07
CA GLU A 321 -32.35 -14.67 13.42
C GLU A 321 -31.22 -15.69 13.24
N PHE A 322 -30.06 -15.25 12.73
CA PHE A 322 -28.89 -16.11 12.58
C PHE A 322 -28.39 -16.66 13.92
N LEU A 323 -28.29 -15.80 14.96
CA LEU A 323 -27.83 -16.19 16.29
C LEU A 323 -28.73 -17.26 16.92
N ILE A 324 -30.05 -17.07 16.85
CA ILE A 324 -31.06 -18.01 17.37
C ILE A 324 -30.99 -19.33 16.62
N ASN A 325 -31.00 -19.29 15.28
CA ASN A 325 -31.00 -20.49 14.45
C ASN A 325 -29.75 -21.35 14.65
N ASN A 326 -28.61 -20.71 14.94
CA ASN A 326 -27.33 -21.39 15.13
C ASN A 326 -26.95 -21.61 16.60
N GLN A 327 -27.80 -21.18 17.54
CA GLN A 327 -27.57 -21.30 18.99
C GLN A 327 -26.22 -20.71 19.45
N ILE A 328 -25.86 -19.55 18.89
CA ILE A 328 -24.65 -18.81 19.23
C ILE A 328 -25.01 -17.46 19.85
N LEU A 329 -24.05 -16.86 20.57
CA LEU A 329 -24.25 -15.68 21.41
C LEU A 329 -24.08 -14.36 20.65
N SER A 330 -23.11 -14.28 19.73
CA SER A 330 -22.75 -13.03 19.05
C SER A 330 -21.91 -13.27 17.79
N VAL A 331 -21.89 -12.29 16.90
CA VAL A 331 -20.96 -12.22 15.77
C VAL A 331 -19.82 -11.25 16.12
N ILE A 332 -18.58 -11.67 15.94
CA ILE A 332 -17.38 -10.84 16.11
C ILE A 332 -16.75 -10.62 14.73
N ARG A 333 -16.51 -9.36 14.38
CA ARG A 333 -16.04 -8.99 13.04
C ARG A 333 -15.06 -7.83 13.02
N ALA A 334 -14.50 -7.50 11.85
CA ALA A 334 -13.50 -6.45 11.67
C ALA A 334 -13.87 -5.42 10.58
N HIS A 335 -13.04 -5.17 9.55
CA HIS A 335 -13.32 -4.49 8.25
C HIS A 335 -13.77 -3.01 8.26
N GLU A 336 -14.30 -2.50 9.38
CA GLU A 336 -14.72 -1.11 9.51
C GLU A 336 -13.88 -0.41 10.58
N ALA A 337 -13.12 0.60 10.17
CA ALA A 337 -12.39 1.47 11.09
C ALA A 337 -13.30 2.05 12.18
N GLN A 338 -12.82 2.01 13.43
CA GLN A 338 -13.50 2.53 14.62
C GLN A 338 -12.61 3.55 15.35
N ASP A 339 -13.17 4.69 15.75
CA ASP A 339 -12.43 5.77 16.45
C ASP A 339 -11.73 5.27 17.73
N VAL A 340 -12.40 4.40 18.48
CA VAL A 340 -11.86 3.81 19.71
C VAL A 340 -11.32 2.38 19.50
N GLY A 341 -11.19 1.93 18.26
CA GLY A 341 -10.69 0.60 17.90
C GLY A 341 -11.69 -0.54 18.08
N TYR A 342 -12.90 -0.28 18.56
CA TYR A 342 -13.97 -1.27 18.63
C TYR A 342 -15.35 -0.62 18.64
N ARG A 343 -16.39 -1.41 18.37
CA ARG A 343 -17.80 -1.04 18.56
C ARG A 343 -18.59 -2.24 19.04
N MET A 344 -19.33 -2.06 20.13
CA MET A 344 -20.35 -3.02 20.58
C MET A 344 -21.71 -2.54 20.11
N TYR A 345 -22.44 -3.39 19.41
CA TYR A 345 -23.75 -3.04 18.85
C TYR A 345 -24.88 -3.38 19.82
N LYS A 346 -26.12 -3.19 19.38
CA LYS A 346 -27.33 -3.46 20.18
C LYS A 346 -27.27 -4.88 20.78
N LYS A 347 -27.69 -4.99 22.03
CA LYS A 347 -27.72 -6.27 22.75
C LYS A 347 -28.89 -7.11 22.26
N SER A 348 -28.67 -8.42 22.11
CA SER A 348 -29.76 -9.38 21.92
C SER A 348 -30.72 -9.32 23.12
N ALA A 349 -32.02 -9.32 22.84
CA ALA A 349 -33.06 -9.27 23.87
C ALA A 349 -33.07 -10.54 24.73
N GLU A 350 -32.67 -11.68 24.18
CA GLU A 350 -32.69 -12.98 24.85
C GLU A 350 -31.51 -13.14 25.81
N THR A 351 -30.31 -12.73 25.38
CA THR A 351 -29.06 -12.98 26.13
C THR A 351 -28.55 -11.77 26.89
N GLY A 352 -28.99 -10.55 26.53
CA GLY A 352 -28.47 -9.30 27.08
C GLY A 352 -27.02 -8.99 26.67
N PHE A 353 -26.43 -9.79 25.77
CA PHE A 353 -25.08 -9.64 25.25
C PHE A 353 -25.09 -8.93 23.89
N PRO A 354 -24.07 -8.10 23.53
CA PRO A 354 -24.00 -7.46 22.22
C PRO A 354 -24.18 -8.47 21.07
N SER A 355 -25.16 -8.26 20.18
CA SER A 355 -25.41 -9.20 19.06
C SER A 355 -24.28 -9.20 18.04
N LEU A 356 -23.57 -8.07 17.92
CA LEU A 356 -22.46 -7.85 17.02
C LEU A 356 -21.36 -7.05 17.72
N ILE A 357 -20.11 -7.36 17.43
CA ILE A 357 -18.92 -6.63 17.90
C ILE A 357 -17.98 -6.41 16.71
N THR A 358 -17.59 -5.16 16.47
CA THR A 358 -16.51 -4.82 15.52
C THR A 358 -15.23 -4.55 16.30
N ILE A 359 -14.12 -5.18 15.90
CA ILE A 359 -12.76 -4.96 16.42
C ILE A 359 -11.89 -4.43 15.28
N PHE A 360 -11.11 -3.38 15.53
CA PHE A 360 -10.20 -2.78 14.56
C PHE A 360 -8.83 -2.56 15.21
N SER A 361 -7.79 -3.14 14.61
CA SER A 361 -6.47 -3.27 15.25
C SER A 361 -5.36 -2.40 14.62
N ALA A 362 -5.71 -1.49 13.69
CA ALA A 362 -4.81 -0.52 13.09
C ALA A 362 -4.98 0.89 13.70
N PRO A 363 -4.11 1.33 14.63
CA PRO A 363 -4.24 2.65 15.26
C PRO A 363 -3.73 3.76 14.33
N ASN A 364 -4.28 4.97 14.45
CA ASN A 364 -3.97 6.10 13.57
C ASN A 364 -3.93 5.69 12.09
N TYR A 365 -4.97 4.98 11.66
CA TYR A 365 -5.06 4.40 10.33
C TYR A 365 -4.77 5.43 9.24
N LEU A 366 -3.99 5.03 8.23
CA LEU A 366 -3.48 5.87 7.14
C LEU A 366 -2.67 7.10 7.58
N ASP A 367 -2.14 7.11 8.81
CA ASP A 367 -1.45 8.26 9.42
C ASP A 367 -2.31 9.53 9.58
N VAL A 368 -3.63 9.42 9.40
CA VAL A 368 -4.56 10.56 9.38
C VAL A 368 -5.81 10.38 10.23
N TYR A 369 -6.28 9.14 10.45
CA TYR A 369 -7.53 8.89 11.18
C TYR A 369 -7.46 9.28 12.66
N GLN A 370 -6.28 9.22 13.28
CA GLN A 370 -6.06 9.46 14.72
C GLN A 370 -6.89 8.55 15.66
N ASN A 371 -7.42 7.45 15.14
CA ASN A 371 -8.14 6.46 15.94
C ASN A 371 -7.21 5.66 16.87
N LYS A 372 -7.79 5.08 17.91
CA LYS A 372 -7.17 3.98 18.66
C LYS A 372 -7.37 2.67 17.93
N ALA A 373 -6.52 1.69 18.23
CA ALA A 373 -6.77 0.30 17.94
C ALA A 373 -7.23 -0.43 19.19
N ALA A 374 -7.85 -1.60 19.02
CA ALA A 374 -8.17 -2.50 20.10
C ALA A 374 -7.95 -3.96 19.73
N ILE A 375 -7.79 -4.78 20.77
CA ILE A 375 -7.90 -6.24 20.72
C ILE A 375 -8.95 -6.69 21.75
N MET A 376 -9.59 -7.83 21.48
CA MET A 376 -10.55 -8.43 22.39
C MET A 376 -9.95 -9.68 23.03
N LYS A 377 -9.78 -9.67 24.35
CA LYS A 377 -9.37 -10.83 25.13
C LYS A 377 -10.59 -11.51 25.73
N TYR A 378 -10.79 -12.78 25.42
CA TYR A 378 -11.82 -13.61 26.02
C TYR A 378 -11.17 -14.68 26.90
N GLU A 379 -11.39 -14.58 28.20
CA GLU A 379 -10.83 -15.49 29.21
C GLU A 379 -11.77 -15.54 30.42
N ASN A 380 -11.94 -16.71 31.04
CA ASN A 380 -12.80 -16.89 32.21
C ASN A 380 -14.24 -16.38 32.03
N ASN A 381 -14.81 -16.56 30.82
CA ASN A 381 -16.13 -16.04 30.41
C ASN A 381 -16.25 -14.51 30.44
N VAL A 382 -15.13 -13.78 30.52
CA VAL A 382 -15.09 -12.31 30.53
C VAL A 382 -14.50 -11.82 29.21
N VAL A 383 -15.19 -10.86 28.61
CA VAL A 383 -14.69 -10.08 27.46
C VAL A 383 -13.98 -8.85 27.98
N ASN A 384 -12.69 -8.71 27.67
CA ASN A 384 -11.89 -7.54 27.99
C ASN A 384 -11.34 -6.91 26.71
N ILE A 385 -11.69 -5.65 26.47
CA ILE A 385 -11.18 -4.88 25.33
C ILE A 385 -9.94 -4.11 25.79
N ARG A 386 -8.80 -4.37 25.14
CA ARG A 386 -7.55 -3.62 25.38
C ARG A 386 -7.28 -2.70 24.21
N GLN A 387 -7.26 -1.41 24.47
CA GLN A 387 -6.97 -0.39 23.47
C GLN A 387 -5.49 -0.02 23.48
N PHE A 388 -4.96 0.39 22.32
CA PHE A 388 -3.60 0.90 22.18
C PHE A 388 -3.51 2.00 21.12
N ASN A 389 -2.46 2.81 21.21
CA ASN A 389 -2.18 3.91 20.28
C ASN A 389 -1.11 3.47 19.26
N CYS A 390 -0.94 4.27 18.22
CA CYS A 390 0.06 4.04 17.19
C CYS A 390 1.49 4.16 17.72
N SER A 391 2.39 3.49 17.00
CA SER A 391 3.82 3.48 17.19
C SER A 391 4.49 4.22 16.02
N PRO A 392 5.63 4.90 16.24
CA PRO A 392 6.39 5.47 15.15
C PRO A 392 6.84 4.38 14.17
N HIS A 393 6.79 4.69 12.88
CA HIS A 393 7.32 3.85 11.81
C HIS A 393 8.16 4.67 10.83
N PRO A 394 9.06 4.03 10.05
CA PRO A 394 9.79 4.69 8.98
C PRO A 394 8.87 5.28 7.91
N TYR A 395 9.34 6.37 7.30
CA TYR A 395 8.60 7.08 6.28
C TYR A 395 8.89 6.50 4.89
N TRP A 396 7.83 6.21 4.15
CA TRP A 396 7.88 5.89 2.73
C TRP A 396 7.14 6.96 1.92
N LEU A 397 7.70 7.31 0.76
CA LEU A 397 6.97 8.11 -0.22
C LEU A 397 5.81 7.28 -0.80
N PRO A 398 4.70 7.93 -1.20
CA PRO A 398 3.57 7.25 -1.81
C PRO A 398 3.99 6.31 -2.95
N ASN A 399 3.38 5.13 -3.00
CA ASN A 399 3.64 4.08 -3.99
C ASN A 399 5.11 3.64 -4.07
N PHE A 400 5.85 3.74 -2.96
CA PHE A 400 7.25 3.35 -2.84
C PHE A 400 8.18 4.06 -3.84
N MET A 401 7.83 5.29 -4.23
CA MET A 401 8.60 6.09 -5.16
C MET A 401 9.96 6.47 -4.58
N ASP A 402 11.02 6.38 -5.39
CA ASP A 402 12.34 6.86 -4.99
C ASP A 402 12.45 8.39 -5.06
N VAL A 403 13.40 8.96 -4.32
CA VAL A 403 13.56 10.41 -4.20
C VAL A 403 13.91 11.09 -5.53
N PHE A 404 14.54 10.40 -6.48
CA PHE A 404 14.82 10.99 -7.80
C PHE A 404 13.53 11.07 -8.61
N SER A 405 12.78 9.98 -8.70
CA SER A 405 11.48 9.97 -9.38
C SER A 405 10.54 11.05 -8.82
N TRP A 406 10.57 11.26 -7.50
CA TRP A 406 9.77 12.29 -6.85
C TRP A 406 10.26 13.72 -7.13
N SER A 407 11.56 13.97 -7.02
CA SER A 407 12.11 15.35 -7.07
C SER A 407 12.46 15.84 -8.46
N LEU A 408 12.72 14.95 -9.43
CA LEU A 408 13.16 15.33 -10.77
C LEU A 408 12.16 16.21 -11.51
N PRO A 409 10.83 15.99 -11.46
CA PRO A 409 9.86 16.91 -12.05
C PRO A 409 9.97 18.33 -11.47
N PHE A 410 10.13 18.45 -10.15
CA PHE A 410 10.28 19.73 -9.46
C PHE A 410 11.59 20.42 -9.85
N VAL A 411 12.71 19.70 -9.87
CA VAL A 411 14.01 20.24 -10.30
C VAL A 411 13.93 20.72 -11.75
N GLY A 412 13.31 19.95 -12.63
CA GLY A 412 13.09 20.33 -14.03
C GLY A 412 12.29 21.63 -14.17
N GLU A 413 11.15 21.73 -13.47
CA GLU A 413 10.35 22.96 -13.42
C GLU A 413 11.19 24.16 -12.97
N LYS A 414 11.92 24.04 -11.86
CA LYS A 414 12.68 25.17 -11.30
C LYS A 414 13.85 25.60 -12.16
N ILE A 415 14.51 24.67 -12.84
CA ILE A 415 15.55 25.03 -13.81
C ILE A 415 14.90 25.78 -14.99
N ILE A 416 13.75 25.33 -15.49
CA ILE A 416 13.05 26.02 -16.58
C ILE A 416 12.58 27.40 -16.14
N ASP A 417 12.00 27.54 -14.95
CA ASP A 417 11.59 28.83 -14.37
C ASP A 417 12.78 29.80 -14.30
N VAL A 418 13.94 29.32 -13.81
CA VAL A 418 15.17 30.13 -13.74
C VAL A 418 15.64 30.55 -15.12
N LEU A 419 15.64 29.63 -16.09
CA LEU A 419 16.06 29.93 -17.47
C LEU A 419 15.11 30.94 -18.14
N LEU A 420 13.80 30.80 -17.96
CA LEU A 420 12.82 31.75 -18.48
C LEU A 420 13.00 33.13 -17.86
N ASN A 421 13.22 33.21 -16.55
CA ASN A 421 13.49 34.47 -15.88
C ASN A 421 14.79 35.11 -16.37
N ILE A 422 15.86 34.33 -16.58
CA ILE A 422 17.12 34.83 -17.16
C ILE A 422 16.91 35.35 -18.59
N LEU A 423 16.17 34.61 -19.43
CA LEU A 423 15.88 35.04 -20.80
C LEU A 423 15.04 36.32 -20.84
N ASN A 424 14.14 36.50 -19.87
CA ASN A 424 13.33 37.71 -19.73
C ASN A 424 14.09 38.91 -19.15
N ILE A 425 15.36 38.77 -18.75
CA ILE A 425 16.21 39.91 -18.33
C ILE A 425 16.52 40.80 -19.52
N CYS A 426 16.71 40.22 -20.71
CA CYS A 426 16.87 41.00 -21.94
C CYS A 426 15.51 41.56 -22.36
N THR A 427 15.32 42.87 -22.24
CA THR A 427 14.13 43.54 -22.77
C THR A 427 14.16 43.52 -24.30
N ASP A 428 12.99 43.60 -24.93
CA ASP A 428 12.89 43.72 -26.40
C ASP A 428 13.69 44.93 -26.93
N GLU A 429 13.90 45.95 -26.08
CA GLU A 429 14.67 47.16 -26.36
C GLU A 429 16.19 46.93 -26.35
N GLU A 430 16.73 46.20 -25.38
CA GLU A 430 18.17 45.83 -25.35
C GLU A 430 18.54 44.85 -26.48
N LEU A 431 17.62 43.94 -26.83
CA LEU A 431 17.75 43.06 -28.00
C LEU A 431 17.72 43.86 -29.31
N ALA A 432 16.93 44.93 -29.40
CA ALA A 432 16.84 45.79 -30.58
C ALA A 432 18.08 46.69 -30.76
N GLU A 433 18.65 47.23 -29.68
CA GLU A 433 19.88 48.03 -29.74
C GLU A 433 21.10 47.19 -30.13
N HIS A 434 21.20 45.95 -29.63
CA HIS A 434 22.27 45.04 -30.03
C HIS A 434 22.09 44.52 -31.47
N ASP A 435 20.83 44.37 -31.91
CA ASP A 435 20.47 44.03 -33.28
C ASP A 435 20.89 45.13 -34.28
N ALA A 436 20.82 46.41 -33.92
CA ALA A 436 21.23 47.53 -34.78
C ALA A 436 22.75 47.58 -35.02
N HIS A 437 23.55 47.20 -34.02
CA HIS A 437 25.01 47.09 -34.16
C HIS A 437 25.42 45.89 -35.04
N ILE A 438 24.71 44.76 -34.93
CA ILE A 438 24.97 43.53 -35.71
C ILE A 438 24.39 43.62 -37.14
N ASP A 439 23.30 44.37 -37.34
CA ASP A 439 22.71 44.65 -38.66
C ASP A 439 23.63 45.44 -39.59
N SER A 440 24.66 46.09 -39.05
CA SER A 440 25.70 46.71 -39.88
C SER A 440 26.65 45.70 -40.54
N LEU A 441 26.59 44.41 -40.19
CA LEU A 441 27.61 43.43 -40.60
C LEU A 441 27.16 42.17 -41.38
N ILE A 442 25.89 41.70 -41.40
CA ILE A 442 25.53 40.46 -42.15
C ILE A 442 24.08 40.45 -42.74
N GLU A 443 23.94 39.91 -43.97
CA GLU A 443 22.77 39.84 -44.86
C GLU A 443 21.44 39.28 -44.29
N ARG A 444 20.33 39.90 -44.73
CA ARG A 444 18.94 39.82 -44.21
C ARG A 444 18.18 38.49 -44.34
N ASN A 445 18.64 37.49 -45.10
CA ASN A 445 17.79 36.34 -45.46
C ASN A 445 17.80 35.17 -44.45
N ASN A 446 18.83 35.04 -43.60
CA ASN A 446 18.95 33.97 -42.60
C ASN A 446 18.35 34.33 -41.22
N ARG A 447 17.94 35.58 -41.00
CA ARG A 447 17.59 36.12 -39.67
C ARG A 447 16.15 35.86 -39.26
N GLU A 448 15.18 35.97 -40.17
CA GLU A 448 13.77 35.69 -39.88
C GLU A 448 13.53 34.20 -39.59
N GLN A 449 14.19 33.30 -40.32
CA GLN A 449 14.17 31.86 -40.00
C GLN A 449 14.80 31.57 -38.62
N ARG A 450 15.90 32.25 -38.28
CA ARG A 450 16.55 32.08 -36.97
C ARG A 450 15.72 32.67 -35.83
N LYS A 451 15.04 33.81 -36.04
CA LYS A 451 14.08 34.43 -35.11
C LYS A 451 12.86 33.52 -34.89
N GLU A 452 12.31 32.91 -35.93
CA GLU A 452 11.19 31.96 -35.78
C GLU A 452 11.64 30.63 -35.13
N GLN A 453 12.85 30.16 -35.40
CA GLN A 453 13.42 29.00 -34.68
C GLN A 453 13.61 29.27 -33.18
N ILE A 454 14.04 30.48 -32.79
CA ILE A 454 14.17 30.87 -31.39
C ILE A 454 12.79 30.99 -30.73
N ARG A 455 11.82 31.65 -31.38
CA ARG A 455 10.42 31.73 -30.90
C ARG A 455 9.78 30.35 -30.76
N SER A 456 10.01 29.44 -31.72
CA SER A 456 9.55 28.05 -31.67
C SER A 456 10.16 27.29 -30.47
N LYS A 457 11.46 27.48 -30.21
CA LYS A 457 12.14 26.90 -29.03
C LYS A 457 11.61 27.46 -27.71
N ILE A 458 11.31 28.76 -27.62
CA ILE A 458 10.70 29.38 -26.44
C ILE A 458 9.27 28.86 -26.22
N ARG A 459 8.45 28.76 -27.27
CA ARG A 459 7.11 28.16 -27.19
C ARG A 459 7.16 26.69 -26.78
N ALA A 460 8.14 25.92 -27.26
CA ALA A 460 8.35 24.54 -26.87
C ALA A 460 8.74 24.42 -25.38
N LEU A 461 9.64 25.28 -24.89
CA LEU A 461 10.00 25.37 -23.48
C LEU A 461 8.81 25.75 -22.60
N GLY A 462 7.97 26.70 -23.02
CA GLY A 462 6.73 27.06 -22.32
C GLY A 462 5.72 25.90 -22.24
N LYS A 463 5.59 25.10 -23.31
CA LYS A 463 4.76 23.86 -23.29
C LYS A 463 5.31 22.82 -22.32
N VAL A 464 6.64 22.66 -22.28
CA VAL A 464 7.32 21.74 -21.35
C VAL A 464 7.17 22.23 -19.91
N ALA A 465 7.35 23.52 -19.63
CA ALA A 465 7.12 24.13 -18.32
C ALA A 465 5.70 23.87 -17.81
N LYS A 466 4.69 24.08 -18.66
CA LYS A 466 3.29 23.81 -18.33
C LYS A 466 3.02 22.33 -18.04
N ALA A 467 3.65 21.42 -18.77
CA ALA A 467 3.56 19.98 -18.50
C ALA A 467 4.20 19.60 -17.15
N TYR A 468 5.36 20.17 -16.82
CA TYR A 468 6.02 19.95 -15.53
C TYR A 468 5.25 20.54 -14.36
N GLN A 469 4.64 21.72 -14.52
CA GLN A 469 3.75 22.31 -13.51
C GLN A 469 2.56 21.38 -13.20
N SER A 470 1.90 20.84 -14.23
CA SER A 470 0.79 19.90 -14.03
C SER A 470 1.25 18.60 -13.34
N LEU A 471 2.43 18.07 -13.69
CA LEU A 471 3.01 16.91 -13.00
C LEU A 471 3.32 17.18 -11.53
N ARG A 472 3.70 18.42 -11.20
CA ARG A 472 3.97 18.85 -9.82
C ARG A 472 2.70 19.02 -9.00
N GLU A 473 1.70 19.76 -9.50
CA GLU A 473 0.42 19.92 -8.80
C GLU A 473 -0.18 18.55 -8.47
N LEU A 474 -0.03 17.61 -9.40
CA LEU A 474 -0.40 16.22 -9.20
C LEU A 474 0.42 15.53 -8.09
N SER A 475 1.75 15.68 -8.10
CA SER A 475 2.62 15.11 -7.06
C SER A 475 2.38 15.72 -5.67
N GLU A 476 2.15 17.02 -5.57
CA GLU A 476 1.86 17.72 -4.32
C GLU A 476 0.47 17.36 -3.77
N ASN A 477 -0.53 17.21 -4.64
CA ASN A 477 -1.87 16.75 -4.24
C ASN A 477 -1.85 15.30 -3.72
N VAL A 478 -1.05 14.41 -4.31
CA VAL A 478 -0.84 13.03 -3.80
C VAL A 478 -0.14 13.02 -2.44
N VAL A 479 0.82 13.92 -2.21
CA VAL A 479 1.55 14.02 -0.92
C VAL A 479 0.69 14.67 0.17
N THR A 480 -0.16 15.63 -0.18
CA THR A 480 -1.06 16.32 0.77
C THR A 480 -2.25 15.46 1.17
N LEU A 481 -2.75 14.62 0.26
CA LEU A 481 -3.77 13.58 0.51
C LEU A 481 -3.12 12.25 0.89
N ARG A 482 -2.26 12.28 1.93
CA ARG A 482 -1.59 11.11 2.55
C ARG A 482 -2.43 9.84 2.43
N GLY A 483 -1.97 8.81 1.73
CA GLY A 483 -2.56 7.46 1.74
C GLY A 483 -4.02 7.30 1.26
N LEU A 484 -4.74 8.40 1.01
CA LEU A 484 -6.17 8.43 0.67
C LEU A 484 -6.43 8.28 -0.84
N THR A 485 -5.39 8.08 -1.66
CA THR A 485 -5.52 7.85 -3.12
C THR A 485 -4.58 6.73 -3.56
N PRO A 486 -5.08 5.49 -3.71
CA PRO A 486 -4.22 4.32 -3.91
C PRO A 486 -3.61 4.19 -5.30
N SER A 487 -4.34 4.51 -6.38
CA SER A 487 -3.78 4.35 -7.72
C SER A 487 -4.50 5.17 -8.79
N THR A 488 -3.68 5.79 -9.66
CA THR A 488 -3.92 6.10 -11.08
C THR A 488 -5.37 6.13 -11.60
N SER A 489 -6.09 7.22 -11.34
CA SER A 489 -6.83 7.93 -12.40
C SER A 489 -6.51 9.41 -12.26
N LEU A 490 -5.30 9.76 -12.72
CA LEU A 490 -4.82 11.14 -12.86
C LEU A 490 -5.77 12.01 -13.73
N THR A 491 -6.69 11.35 -14.44
CA THR A 491 -7.74 11.94 -15.28
C THR A 491 -9.01 12.32 -14.52
N GLU A 492 -9.38 11.64 -13.44
CA GLU A 492 -10.65 11.91 -12.75
C GLU A 492 -10.57 13.11 -11.81
N LEU A 493 -9.43 13.32 -11.15
CA LEU A 493 -9.17 14.54 -10.38
C LEU A 493 -9.09 15.79 -11.26
N ASN A 494 -8.80 15.63 -12.56
CA ASN A 494 -8.65 16.76 -13.49
C ASN A 494 -9.98 17.19 -14.13
N ASN A 495 -11.03 16.37 -14.04
CA ASN A 495 -12.30 16.60 -14.75
C ASN A 495 -13.46 17.05 -13.85
N ASN A 496 -13.28 17.12 -12.53
CA ASN A 496 -14.32 17.54 -11.59
C ASN A 496 -13.79 18.60 -10.62
N ASP A 497 -14.02 19.87 -10.93
CA ASP A 497 -13.66 21.00 -10.07
C ASP A 497 -14.25 20.86 -8.66
N ASN A 498 -15.44 20.26 -8.52
CA ASN A 498 -16.10 20.03 -7.22
C ASN A 498 -15.30 19.13 -6.26
N VAL A 499 -14.58 18.13 -6.77
CA VAL A 499 -13.83 17.16 -5.94
C VAL A 499 -12.55 17.79 -5.39
N LYS A 500 -11.90 18.68 -6.17
CA LYS A 500 -10.74 19.46 -5.70
C LYS A 500 -11.15 20.37 -4.53
N THR A 501 -12.30 21.05 -4.63
CA THR A 501 -12.78 21.94 -3.57
C THR A 501 -13.12 21.20 -2.29
N GLU A 502 -13.74 20.02 -2.37
CA GLU A 502 -14.06 19.21 -1.19
C GLU A 502 -12.82 18.66 -0.48
N ALA A 503 -11.82 18.18 -1.24
CA ALA A 503 -10.55 17.71 -0.70
C ALA A 503 -9.75 18.85 -0.04
N GLU A 504 -9.72 20.04 -0.65
CA GLU A 504 -9.07 21.22 -0.08
C GLU A 504 -9.77 21.72 1.19
N VAL A 505 -11.12 21.76 1.19
CA VAL A 505 -11.91 22.15 2.37
C VAL A 505 -11.70 21.16 3.51
N ALA A 506 -11.69 19.86 3.23
CA ALA A 506 -11.44 18.84 4.23
C ALA A 506 -9.99 18.88 4.76
N ALA A 507 -8.99 19.08 3.88
CA ALA A 507 -7.59 19.26 4.28
C ALA A 507 -7.41 20.50 5.17
N ASN A 508 -8.11 21.61 4.89
CA ASN A 508 -8.10 22.79 5.74
C ASN A 508 -8.78 22.53 7.09
N LYS A 509 -9.87 21.77 7.12
CA LYS A 509 -10.54 21.36 8.37
C LYS A 509 -9.69 20.42 9.23
N LEU A 510 -8.89 19.55 8.61
CA LEU A 510 -7.95 18.66 9.31
C LEU A 510 -6.75 19.42 9.89
N ARG A 511 -6.37 20.56 9.29
CA ARG A 511 -5.30 21.44 9.80
C ARG A 511 -5.74 22.30 10.98
N ASP A 512 -7.04 22.45 11.22
CA ASP A 512 -7.55 23.20 12.36
C ASP A 512 -7.36 22.41 13.66
N THR A 513 -6.59 22.99 14.58
CA THR A 513 -6.28 22.40 15.89
C THR A 513 -7.48 22.36 16.83
N ASN A 514 -8.55 23.11 16.55
CA ASN A 514 -9.75 23.20 17.39
C ASN A 514 -10.81 22.13 17.12
N VAL A 515 -10.65 21.31 16.07
CA VAL A 515 -11.58 20.24 15.72
C VAL A 515 -11.41 19.04 16.63
N SER A 516 -12.51 18.48 17.14
CA SER A 516 -12.47 17.30 18.00
C SER A 516 -11.98 16.05 17.25
N ASN A 517 -11.37 15.10 17.95
CA ASN A 517 -10.89 13.85 17.33
C ASN A 517 -12.02 13.08 16.62
N LYS A 518 -13.23 13.07 17.20
CA LYS A 518 -14.40 12.44 16.60
C LYS A 518 -14.81 13.07 15.27
N GLU A 519 -14.78 14.40 15.20
CA GLU A 519 -15.07 15.13 13.95
C GLU A 519 -13.97 14.89 12.90
N ARG A 520 -12.69 14.85 13.32
CA ARG A 520 -11.59 14.50 12.42
C ARG A 520 -11.76 13.09 11.86
N PHE A 521 -11.97 12.09 12.73
CA PHE A 521 -12.21 10.71 12.33
C PHE A 521 -13.35 10.61 11.30
N SER A 522 -14.48 11.26 11.56
CA SER A 522 -15.62 11.27 10.63
C SER A 522 -15.28 11.94 9.28
N THR A 523 -14.49 13.02 9.31
CA THR A 523 -14.08 13.74 8.10
C THR A 523 -13.15 12.88 7.25
N VAL A 524 -12.16 12.23 7.87
CA VAL A 524 -11.24 11.33 7.16
C VAL A 524 -11.99 10.12 6.61
N LYS A 525 -12.89 9.52 7.38
CA LYS A 525 -13.73 8.40 6.92
C LYS A 525 -14.56 8.75 5.68
N ILE A 526 -15.04 9.99 5.57
CA ILE A 526 -15.76 10.45 4.36
C ILE A 526 -14.80 10.57 3.17
N LEU A 527 -13.60 11.15 3.37
CA LEU A 527 -12.60 11.26 2.31
C LEU A 527 -12.12 9.90 1.81
N ASP A 528 -12.01 8.92 2.70
CA ASP A 528 -11.55 7.58 2.37
C ASP A 528 -12.63 6.66 1.80
N LYS A 529 -13.91 7.09 1.80
CA LYS A 529 -15.05 6.26 1.42
C LYS A 529 -14.91 5.59 0.05
N VAL A 530 -14.22 6.23 -0.90
CA VAL A 530 -13.97 5.67 -2.24
C VAL A 530 -13.06 4.44 -2.17
N ASN A 531 -12.08 4.44 -1.28
CA ASN A 531 -11.12 3.35 -1.09
C ASN A 531 -11.71 2.21 -0.25
N GLU A 532 -12.80 2.46 0.45
CA GLU A 532 -13.56 1.43 1.15
C GLU A 532 -14.46 0.62 0.21
N ARG A 533 -14.57 1.02 -1.06
CA ARG A 533 -15.37 0.36 -2.11
C ARG A 533 -14.56 -0.72 -2.83
N MET A 534 -15.23 -1.78 -3.27
CA MET A 534 -14.65 -2.74 -4.22
C MET A 534 -14.23 -2.00 -5.51
N PRO A 535 -12.96 -2.14 -5.95
CA PRO A 535 -12.48 -1.51 -7.17
C PRO A 535 -13.23 -2.01 -8.41
N PRO A 536 -13.34 -1.19 -9.47
CA PRO A 536 -13.96 -1.62 -10.71
C PRO A 536 -13.17 -2.78 -11.34
N PRO A 537 -13.84 -3.75 -11.99
CA PRO A 537 -13.15 -4.80 -12.73
C PRO A 537 -12.31 -4.18 -13.85
N LYS A 538 -11.14 -4.77 -14.11
CA LYS A 538 -10.25 -4.31 -15.20
C LYS A 538 -10.99 -4.40 -16.54
N SER A 539 -11.32 -3.27 -17.15
CA SER A 539 -11.75 -3.26 -18.54
C SER A 539 -10.59 -3.67 -19.46
N SER A 540 -10.90 -4.36 -20.55
CA SER A 540 -9.95 -4.76 -21.60
C SER A 540 -9.21 -3.59 -22.27
N ASN A 541 -9.58 -2.34 -21.95
CA ASN A 541 -8.92 -1.11 -22.42
C ASN A 541 -7.78 -0.61 -21.51
N SER A 542 -7.53 -1.26 -20.35
CA SER A 542 -6.46 -0.86 -19.42
C SER A 542 -5.04 -1.24 -19.87
N ILE A 543 -4.90 -1.91 -21.03
CA ILE A 543 -3.60 -2.26 -21.65
C ILE A 543 -2.74 -1.01 -21.95
N VAL A 544 -3.33 0.19 -21.98
CA VAL A 544 -2.58 1.43 -22.25
C VAL A 544 -1.76 1.89 -21.04
N SER A 545 -2.19 1.61 -19.80
CA SER A 545 -1.53 2.13 -18.58
C SER A 545 -0.37 1.25 -18.10
N SER A 546 -0.44 -0.07 -18.26
CA SER A 546 0.67 -0.99 -17.95
C SER A 546 1.86 -0.78 -18.89
N ASN A 547 1.59 -0.40 -20.14
CA ASN A 547 2.59 -0.11 -21.15
C ASN A 547 3.42 1.16 -20.85
N ILE A 548 2.92 2.13 -20.08
CA ILE A 548 3.68 3.37 -19.80
C ILE A 548 4.75 3.12 -18.73
N ALA A 549 4.44 2.37 -17.66
CA ALA A 549 5.40 2.00 -16.63
C ALA A 549 6.48 1.05 -17.16
N GLU A 550 6.12 0.07 -18.00
CA GLU A 550 7.10 -0.78 -18.71
C GLU A 550 7.94 0.01 -19.72
N ARG A 551 7.36 0.98 -20.42
CA ARG A 551 8.07 1.84 -21.39
C ARG A 551 9.02 2.81 -20.68
N MET A 552 8.68 3.30 -19.49
CA MET A 552 9.60 4.09 -18.64
C MET A 552 10.74 3.23 -18.06
N LYS A 553 10.48 1.96 -17.69
CA LYS A 553 11.55 1.01 -17.31
C LYS A 553 12.47 0.63 -18.47
N ARG A 554 11.94 0.37 -19.67
CA ARG A 554 12.76 0.10 -20.88
C ARG A 554 13.62 1.30 -21.29
N THR A 555 13.12 2.52 -21.10
CA THR A 555 13.90 3.74 -21.36
C THR A 555 15.05 3.91 -20.35
N SER A 556 14.82 3.50 -19.10
CA SER A 556 15.85 3.54 -18.04
C SER A 556 16.96 2.50 -18.24
N ILE A 557 16.61 1.29 -18.69
CA ILE A 557 17.58 0.22 -19.02
C ILE A 557 18.36 0.55 -20.30
N SER A 558 17.71 1.13 -21.32
CA SER A 558 18.38 1.59 -22.54
C SER A 558 19.39 2.72 -22.27
N ASN A 559 19.09 3.60 -21.31
CA ASN A 559 20.01 4.65 -20.87
C ASN A 559 21.23 4.11 -20.09
N GLN A 560 21.11 2.98 -19.38
CA GLN A 560 22.25 2.31 -18.73
C GLN A 560 23.17 1.61 -19.74
N ILE A 561 22.61 0.98 -20.79
CA ILE A 561 23.39 0.35 -21.87
C ILE A 561 24.12 1.41 -22.72
N THR A 562 23.51 2.59 -22.90
CA THR A 562 24.11 3.71 -23.61
C THR A 562 25.26 4.35 -22.81
N GLN A 563 25.19 4.39 -21.47
CA GLN A 563 26.30 4.87 -20.63
C GLN A 563 27.51 3.93 -20.56
N GLN A 564 27.32 2.61 -20.74
CA GLN A 564 28.45 1.68 -20.89
C GLN A 564 29.11 1.78 -22.27
N SER A 565 28.37 2.18 -23.30
CA SER A 565 28.88 2.31 -24.67
C SER A 565 29.61 3.63 -24.93
N ILE A 566 29.30 4.70 -24.18
CA ILE A 566 29.92 6.04 -24.35
C ILE A 566 31.26 6.19 -23.59
N LYS A 567 31.63 5.26 -22.69
CA LYS A 567 32.95 5.28 -22.03
C LYS A 567 34.13 4.83 -22.92
N LYS A 568 33.92 4.53 -24.21
CA LYS A 568 34.97 4.07 -25.13
C LYS A 568 35.47 5.07 -26.17
N GLU A 569 34.94 6.29 -26.26
CA GLU A 569 35.38 7.26 -27.26
C GLU A 569 35.47 8.69 -26.73
N ILE A 570 36.53 9.02 -25.97
CA ILE A 570 37.10 10.38 -25.95
C ILE A 570 38.63 10.26 -25.83
N PRO A 571 39.42 10.64 -26.85
CA PRO A 571 40.88 10.65 -26.77
C PRO A 571 41.38 11.91 -26.03
N SER A 572 42.28 11.70 -25.07
CA SER A 572 42.99 12.74 -24.34
C SER A 572 43.93 13.53 -25.27
N LYS A 573 43.62 14.81 -25.54
CA LYS A 573 44.59 15.74 -26.14
C LYS A 573 45.53 16.24 -25.05
N THR A 574 46.73 15.68 -25.02
CA THR A 574 47.89 16.22 -24.30
C THR A 574 48.66 17.16 -25.22
N ILE A 575 49.10 18.27 -24.62
CA ILE A 575 49.83 19.39 -25.19
C ILE A 575 51.11 18.95 -25.90
N MET A 576 51.40 19.56 -27.06
CA MET A 576 52.64 19.36 -27.81
C MET A 576 53.88 19.86 -27.06
N GLY A 577 54.84 18.95 -26.87
CA GLY A 577 56.27 19.25 -26.73
C GLY A 577 57.01 18.36 -27.71
N GLY A 578 57.82 18.97 -28.58
CA GLY A 578 58.30 18.35 -29.81
C GLY A 578 59.51 17.41 -29.68
N THR A 579 60.00 17.08 -30.87
CA THR A 579 61.31 16.53 -31.28
C THR A 579 61.54 15.01 -31.35
N THR A 580 61.80 14.61 -32.62
CA THR A 580 62.85 13.72 -33.14
C THR A 580 62.71 12.19 -33.16
N GLN A 581 62.55 11.70 -34.40
CA GLN A 581 63.35 10.69 -35.12
C GLN A 581 63.61 9.31 -34.48
N GLY A 582 63.31 8.23 -35.21
CA GLY A 582 63.97 6.94 -34.99
C GLY A 582 63.32 5.69 -35.60
N LEU A 583 63.91 5.25 -36.71
CA LEU A 583 63.91 3.93 -37.36
C LEU A 583 63.37 2.66 -36.65
N VAL A 584 62.58 1.87 -37.42
CA VAL A 584 62.84 0.48 -37.91
C VAL A 584 63.33 -0.62 -36.93
N LYS A 585 62.55 -1.72 -36.84
CA LYS A 585 62.87 -3.17 -37.12
C LYS A 585 62.35 -4.24 -36.11
N MET A 586 61.51 -5.13 -36.65
CA MET A 586 61.55 -6.62 -36.65
C MET A 586 61.34 -7.54 -35.42
N ARG A 587 60.51 -8.58 -35.71
CA ARG A 587 60.58 -10.04 -35.36
C ARG A 587 60.16 -10.44 -33.93
N ARG A 588 59.57 -11.61 -33.64
CA ARG A 588 59.42 -12.92 -34.33
C ARG A 588 58.41 -13.84 -33.57
N GLU A 589 57.80 -14.78 -34.32
CA GLU A 589 57.38 -16.17 -33.92
C GLU A 589 56.28 -16.32 -32.83
N SER A 590 55.38 -17.33 -32.79
CA SER A 590 55.32 -18.70 -33.33
C SER A 590 53.88 -19.25 -33.13
N PHE A 591 53.25 -19.84 -34.15
CA PHE A 591 52.89 -21.28 -34.32
C PHE A 591 51.57 -21.82 -33.72
N ALA A 592 50.83 -22.50 -34.63
CA ALA A 592 49.89 -23.63 -34.48
C ALA A 592 48.61 -23.43 -33.65
N GLY A 593 47.44 -23.98 -34.00
CA GLY A 593 47.05 -24.91 -35.04
C GLY A 593 45.55 -25.16 -34.94
N THR A 594 44.87 -24.90 -36.06
CA THR A 594 43.57 -25.39 -36.59
C THR A 594 43.25 -26.89 -36.37
N PRO A 595 42.07 -27.45 -36.79
CA PRO A 595 40.74 -26.85 -37.05
C PRO A 595 39.45 -27.75 -36.91
N LYS A 596 38.29 -27.12 -37.19
CA LYS A 596 37.17 -27.50 -38.11
C LYS A 596 36.09 -28.55 -37.73
N SER A 597 34.87 -27.99 -37.60
CA SER A 597 33.64 -28.26 -38.39
C SER A 597 33.62 -29.38 -39.44
N THR A 598 32.49 -30.07 -39.60
CA THR A 598 31.48 -29.81 -40.66
C THR A 598 30.36 -30.86 -40.70
N THR A 599 29.28 -30.45 -41.38
CA THR A 599 28.21 -31.22 -42.05
C THR A 599 26.92 -31.45 -41.25
N GLY A 600 25.82 -31.06 -41.89
CA GLY A 600 24.46 -31.29 -41.42
C GLY A 600 23.59 -31.97 -42.49
N VAL A 601 22.29 -31.88 -42.20
CA VAL A 601 21.12 -31.94 -43.10
C VAL A 601 20.60 -33.32 -43.54
N ASP A 602 19.39 -33.56 -43.01
CA ASP A 602 18.18 -34.25 -43.53
C ASP A 602 18.20 -35.71 -44.00
N LEU A 603 17.23 -36.49 -43.47
CA LEU A 603 16.02 -36.90 -44.22
C LEU A 603 15.04 -37.75 -43.36
N LYS A 604 13.80 -37.26 -43.29
CA LYS A 604 12.52 -37.97 -43.52
C LYS A 604 12.16 -39.29 -42.78
N LYS A 605 11.04 -39.16 -42.04
CA LYS A 605 9.75 -39.88 -42.19
C LYS A 605 9.55 -41.30 -41.61
N THR A 606 8.53 -41.34 -40.73
CA THR A 606 7.38 -42.26 -40.63
C THR A 606 7.48 -43.66 -39.97
N ILE A 607 6.64 -43.79 -38.91
CA ILE A 607 5.56 -44.78 -38.73
C ILE A 607 5.81 -46.05 -37.88
N ASN A 608 4.91 -46.18 -36.89
CA ASN A 608 4.33 -47.35 -36.21
C ASN A 608 5.09 -48.10 -35.11
N GLY A 609 4.35 -48.33 -34.01
CA GLY A 609 4.48 -49.54 -33.19
C GLY A 609 4.40 -49.35 -31.68
N LYS A 610 3.19 -49.18 -31.13
CA LYS A 610 2.84 -49.63 -29.76
C LYS A 610 2.92 -51.17 -29.66
N PRO A 611 2.67 -51.81 -28.51
CA PRO A 611 2.99 -51.51 -27.10
C PRO A 611 3.64 -52.74 -26.41
N THR A 612 3.98 -52.66 -25.12
CA THR A 612 3.63 -53.63 -24.04
C THR A 612 4.66 -53.65 -22.89
N THR A 613 4.16 -53.20 -21.74
CA THR A 613 4.22 -53.81 -20.39
C THR A 613 5.48 -54.50 -19.87
N THR A 614 5.65 -54.24 -18.56
CA THR A 614 5.95 -55.16 -17.46
C THR A 614 7.37 -55.20 -16.85
N THR A 615 7.39 -54.72 -15.60
CA THR A 615 7.98 -55.30 -14.37
C THR A 615 9.46 -55.14 -14.03
N LYS A 616 9.64 -54.64 -12.79
CA LYS A 616 10.66 -54.98 -11.78
C LYS A 616 12.08 -54.54 -12.14
N LYS A 617 12.70 -53.64 -11.38
CA LYS A 617 12.95 -53.70 -9.93
C LYS A 617 13.16 -52.30 -9.37
#